data_AF-A0AA37MG50-F1
#
_entry.id   AF-A0AA37MG50-F1
#
_cell.length_a   1.000
_cell.length_b   1.000
_cell.length_c   1.000
_cell.angle_alpha   90.00
_cell.angle_beta   90.00
_cell.angle_gamma   90.00
#
_symmetry.space_group_name_H-M   'P 1'
#
loop_
_entity.id
_entity.type
_entity.pdbx_description
1 polymer ?
#
loop_
_entity_poly.entity_id
_entity_poly.type
_entity_poly.pdbx_seq_one_letter_code
_entity_poly.pdbx_strand_id
1 'polypeptide(L)'
;MIPDEYERYWQAGCHQTAFTPIINKVELARVTIEDKASWEALMPKCDNQSVIVVEGIWRDWERWHEIESDDRTVISYDLYYCGIVCFDKTRFKHNYKINF
;
A
#
# COMPACT_ATOMS: atom_id res chain seq x y z
N MET A 1 11.01 4.93 16.71
CA MET A 1 10.10 5.00 15.56
C MET A 1 10.03 6.47 15.16
N ILE A 2 10.49 6.81 13.96
CA ILE A 2 10.36 8.17 13.43
C ILE A 2 8.86 8.39 13.18
N PRO A 3 8.24 9.48 13.66
CA PRO A 3 6.83 9.77 13.37
C PRO A 3 6.64 9.83 11.86
N ASP A 4 5.57 9.21 11.36
CA ASP A 4 5.21 9.37 9.95
C ASP A 4 4.92 10.86 9.69
N GLU A 5 5.63 11.47 8.73
CA GLU A 5 5.48 12.89 8.41
C GLU A 5 4.05 13.27 8.01
N TYR A 6 3.27 12.28 7.55
CA TYR A 6 1.89 12.46 7.16
C TYR A 6 0.91 12.24 8.31
N GLU A 7 1.30 11.77 9.50
CA GLU A 7 0.39 11.39 10.60
C GLU A 7 -0.78 12.37 10.81
N ARG A 8 -0.50 13.68 10.76
CA ARG A 8 -1.49 14.76 10.88
C ARG A 8 -2.56 14.73 9.78
N TYR A 9 -2.18 14.45 8.54
CA TYR A 9 -3.11 14.35 7.41
C TYR A 9 -4.03 13.14 7.56
N TRP A 10 -3.53 12.03 8.09
CA TRP A 10 -4.31 10.81 8.27
C TRP A 10 -5.39 11.02 9.35
N GLN A 11 -5.00 11.62 10.48
CA GLN A 11 -5.94 12.00 11.55
C GLN A 11 -6.96 13.06 11.09
N ALA A 12 -6.59 13.94 10.16
CA ALA A 12 -7.50 14.90 9.57
C ALA A 12 -8.51 14.23 8.60
N GLY A 13 -8.09 13.19 7.87
CA GLY A 13 -8.96 12.41 7.01
C GLY A 13 -9.92 11.50 7.80
N CYS A 14 -9.47 10.96 8.93
CA CYS A 14 -10.30 10.17 9.83
C CYS A 14 -9.87 10.35 11.29
N HIS A 15 -10.76 10.95 12.10
CA HIS A 15 -10.51 11.17 13.53
C HIS A 15 -10.40 9.88 14.36
N GLN A 16 -10.79 8.74 13.80
CA GLN A 16 -10.65 7.43 14.45
C GLN A 16 -9.33 6.72 14.10
N THR A 17 -8.52 7.28 13.19
CA THR A 17 -7.21 6.68 12.84
C THR A 17 -6.30 6.65 14.05
N ALA A 18 -5.79 5.46 14.37
CA ALA A 18 -4.84 5.23 15.45
C ALA A 18 -3.56 4.59 14.92
N PHE A 19 -2.42 5.05 15.42
CA PHE A 19 -1.11 4.52 15.07
C PHE A 19 -0.62 3.59 16.17
N THR A 20 -0.30 2.34 15.81
CA THR A 20 0.18 1.33 16.75
C THR A 20 1.49 0.72 16.28
N PRO A 21 2.48 0.53 17.17
CA PRO A 21 3.70 -0.21 16.83
C PRO A 21 3.44 -1.72 16.65
N ILE A 22 2.34 -2.23 17.20
CA ILE A 22 1.93 -3.63 17.07
C ILE A 22 0.87 -3.70 15.97
N ILE A 23 1.30 -4.11 14.78
CA ILE A 23 0.40 -4.30 13.64
C ILE A 23 -0.07 -5.76 13.65
N ASN A 24 -1.33 -5.99 14.02
CA ASN A 24 -2.00 -7.30 13.90
C ASN A 24 -2.86 -7.40 12.62
N LYS A 25 -3.33 -6.25 12.13
CA LYS A 25 -4.07 -6.09 10.87
C LYS A 25 -3.63 -4.77 10.24
N VAL A 26 -3.51 -4.76 8.92
CA VAL A 26 -3.24 -3.56 8.13
C VAL A 26 -4.57 -3.05 7.58
N GLU A 27 -4.98 -1.85 7.98
CA GLU A 27 -6.09 -1.16 7.31
C GLU A 27 -5.54 -0.26 6.21
N LEU A 28 -4.54 0.56 6.55
CA LEU A 28 -3.84 1.41 5.60
C LEU A 28 -2.36 1.48 6.01
N ALA A 29 -1.47 1.25 5.04
CA ALA A 29 -0.03 1.34 5.26
C ALA A 29 0.67 2.08 4.14
N ARG A 30 1.89 2.55 4.42
CA ARG A 30 2.77 3.20 3.46
C ARG A 30 4.16 2.57 3.54
N VAL A 31 4.74 2.26 2.40
CA VAL A 31 6.10 1.73 2.27
C VAL A 31 6.77 2.32 1.04
N THR A 32 8.09 2.30 0.97
CA THR A 32 8.82 2.61 -0.26
C THR A 32 9.01 1.33 -1.09
N ILE A 33 9.11 1.47 -2.42
CA ILE A 33 9.35 0.32 -3.32
C ILE A 33 10.67 -0.39 -3.02
N GLU A 34 11.64 0.29 -2.39
CA GLU A 34 12.93 -0.28 -2.04
C GLU A 34 12.86 -1.12 -0.75
N ASP A 35 11.88 -0.87 0.14
CA ASP A 35 11.75 -1.57 1.42
C ASP A 35 11.09 -2.95 1.25
N LYS A 36 11.89 -3.93 0.82
CA LYS A 36 11.51 -5.35 0.68
C LYS A 36 10.99 -5.91 2.00
N ALA A 37 11.68 -5.61 3.10
CA ALA A 37 11.42 -6.20 4.40
C ALA A 37 10.07 -5.76 4.98
N SER A 38 9.75 -4.45 4.91
CA SER A 38 8.47 -3.95 5.39
C SER A 38 7.31 -4.46 4.56
N TRP A 39 7.46 -4.54 3.23
CA TRP A 39 6.43 -5.14 2.36
C TRP A 39 6.09 -6.57 2.79
N GLU A 40 7.10 -7.45 2.91
CA GLU A 40 6.88 -8.84 3.32
C GLU A 40 6.28 -8.96 4.73
N ALA A 41 6.67 -8.08 5.65
CA ALA A 41 6.12 -8.05 7.01
C ALA A 41 4.64 -7.62 7.07
N LEU A 42 4.16 -6.84 6.10
CA LEU A 42 2.77 -6.38 6.01
C LEU A 42 1.85 -7.43 5.39
N MET A 43 2.34 -8.18 4.40
CA MET A 43 1.55 -9.17 3.66
C MET A 43 0.71 -10.13 4.51
N PRO A 44 1.24 -10.80 5.56
CA PRO A 44 0.44 -11.72 6.37
C PRO A 44 -0.64 -11.04 7.22
N LYS A 45 -0.64 -9.69 7.28
CA LYS A 45 -1.54 -8.87 8.09
C LYS A 45 -2.60 -8.17 7.24
N CYS A 46 -2.57 -8.36 5.92
CA CYS A 46 -3.50 -7.76 5.00
C CYS A 46 -4.75 -8.65 4.79
N ASP A 47 -5.91 -8.02 4.67
CA ASP A 47 -7.19 -8.64 4.34
C ASP A 47 -7.90 -7.85 3.23
N ASN A 48 -9.15 -8.19 2.94
CA ASN A 48 -9.92 -7.56 1.85
C ASN A 48 -10.19 -6.06 2.07
N GLN A 49 -9.92 -5.50 3.26
CA GLN A 49 -10.08 -4.08 3.56
C GLN A 49 -8.75 -3.32 3.56
N SER A 50 -7.63 -4.02 3.40
CA SER A 50 -6.31 -3.41 3.40
C SER A 50 -6.05 -2.60 2.15
N VAL A 51 -5.38 -1.47 2.35
CA VAL A 51 -4.82 -0.64 1.29
C VAL A 51 -3.36 -0.34 1.62
N ILE A 52 -2.48 -0.42 0.63
CA ILE A 52 -1.07 -0.04 0.79
C ILE A 52 -0.69 0.99 -0.26
N VAL A 53 -0.08 2.08 0.19
CA VAL A 53 0.59 3.06 -0.67
C VAL A 53 2.06 2.65 -0.80
N VAL A 54 2.50 2.43 -2.03
CA VAL A 54 3.89 2.09 -2.35
C VAL A 54 4.53 3.31 -3.00
N GLU A 55 5.48 3.94 -2.33
CA GLU A 55 6.14 5.15 -2.82
C GLU A 55 7.33 4.83 -3.71
N GLY A 56 7.57 5.69 -4.69
CA GLY A 56 8.75 5.63 -5.54
C GLY A 56 8.72 4.51 -6.57
N ILE A 57 7.55 4.01 -6.97
CA ILE A 57 7.42 2.85 -7.89
C ILE A 57 8.21 3.02 -9.21
N TRP A 58 8.38 4.25 -9.69
CA TRP A 58 9.21 4.58 -10.87
C TRP A 58 10.70 4.22 -10.71
N ARG A 59 11.19 4.03 -9.48
CA ARG A 59 12.58 3.67 -9.19
C ARG A 59 12.87 2.20 -9.44
N ASP A 60 11.85 1.33 -9.35
CA ASP A 60 11.96 -0.11 -9.54
C ASP A 60 10.68 -0.63 -10.21
N TRP A 61 10.64 -0.50 -11.54
CA TRP A 61 9.49 -0.91 -12.34
C TRP A 61 9.30 -2.42 -12.30
N GLU A 62 10.37 -3.21 -12.24
CA GLU A 62 10.32 -4.67 -12.23
C GLU A 62 9.56 -5.13 -10.98
N ARG A 63 9.96 -4.61 -9.81
CA ARG A 63 9.26 -4.91 -8.57
C ARG A 63 7.83 -4.39 -8.55
N TRP A 64 7.55 -3.23 -9.14
CA TRP A 64 6.16 -2.77 -9.24
C TRP A 64 5.31 -3.78 -10.03
N HIS A 65 5.83 -4.30 -11.15
CA HIS A 65 5.12 -5.30 -11.95
C HIS A 65 4.98 -6.64 -11.20
N GLU A 66 5.93 -7.01 -10.34
CA GLU A 66 5.79 -8.15 -9.42
C GLU A 66 4.61 -7.95 -8.45
N ILE A 67 4.51 -6.77 -7.83
CA ILE A 67 3.42 -6.42 -6.91
C ILE A 67 2.07 -6.45 -7.63
N GLU A 68 1.99 -5.92 -8.84
CA GLU A 68 0.79 -5.96 -9.67
C GLU A 68 0.39 -7.39 -10.08
N SER A 69 1.37 -8.26 -10.29
CA SER A 69 1.17 -9.64 -10.71
C SER A 69 0.79 -10.57 -9.54
N ASP A 70 1.08 -10.18 -8.29
CA ASP A 70 0.72 -10.94 -7.08
C ASP A 70 -0.79 -11.24 -7.01
N ASP A 71 -1.17 -12.48 -6.74
CA ASP A 71 -2.57 -12.92 -6.65
C ASP A 71 -3.35 -12.27 -5.49
N ARG A 72 -2.63 -11.76 -4.49
CA ARG A 72 -3.22 -11.01 -3.37
C ARG A 72 -3.56 -9.58 -3.79
N THR A 73 -2.81 -9.01 -4.73
CA THR A 73 -3.11 -7.70 -5.32
C THR A 73 -4.31 -7.85 -6.25
N VAL A 74 -5.42 -7.23 -5.86
CA VAL A 74 -6.64 -7.24 -6.68
C VAL A 74 -6.70 -5.98 -7.53
N ILE A 75 -6.53 -4.80 -6.94
CA ILE A 75 -6.53 -3.56 -7.71
C ILE A 75 -5.22 -2.83 -7.47
N SER A 76 -4.54 -2.43 -8.54
CA SER A 76 -3.44 -1.46 -8.47
C SER A 76 -3.81 -0.16 -9.17
N TYR A 77 -3.30 0.95 -8.65
CA TYR A 77 -3.28 2.24 -9.33
C TYR A 77 -1.84 2.71 -9.42
N ASP A 78 -1.26 2.71 -10.62
CA ASP A 78 0.03 3.31 -10.93
C ASP A 78 -0.17 4.82 -11.12
N LEU A 79 0.33 5.60 -10.15
CA LEU A 79 0.35 7.06 -10.16
C LEU A 79 1.78 7.58 -10.40
N TYR A 80 2.64 6.82 -11.10
CA TYR A 80 4.03 7.12 -11.45
C TYR A 80 4.96 7.34 -10.26
N TYR A 81 4.71 8.37 -9.43
CA TYR A 81 5.45 8.64 -8.20
C TYR A 81 5.14 7.64 -7.09
N CYS A 82 3.92 7.12 -7.03
CA CYS A 82 3.51 6.09 -6.09
C CYS A 82 2.46 5.15 -6.72
N GLY A 83 2.28 4.00 -6.10
CA GLY A 83 1.24 3.04 -6.42
C GLY A 83 0.26 2.89 -5.25
N ILE A 84 -1.00 2.63 -5.53
CA ILE A 84 -2.00 2.21 -4.52
C ILE A 84 -2.36 0.76 -4.79
N VAL A 85 -2.28 -0.09 -3.77
CA VAL A 85 -2.59 -1.52 -3.85
C VAL A 85 -3.76 -1.84 -2.94
N CYS A 86 -4.80 -2.45 -3.51
CA CYS A 86 -5.99 -2.91 -2.80
C CYS A 86 -6.10 -4.43 -2.88
N PHE A 87 -6.52 -5.05 -1.77
CA PHE A 87 -6.56 -6.51 -1.61
C PHE A 87 -8.01 -7.06 -1.61
N ASP A 88 -9.00 -6.23 -1.96
CA ASP A 88 -10.43 -6.58 -1.93
C ASP A 88 -10.80 -7.66 -2.95
N LYS A 89 -10.82 -8.92 -2.49
CA LYS A 89 -11.16 -10.10 -3.31
C LYS A 89 -12.62 -10.16 -3.77
N THR A 90 -13.47 -9.23 -3.37
CA THR A 90 -14.83 -9.11 -3.94
C THR A 90 -14.83 -8.43 -5.31
N ARG A 91 -13.69 -7.88 -5.73
CA ARG A 91 -13.49 -7.23 -7.04
C ARG A 91 -12.70 -8.14 -7.99
N PHE A 92 -12.81 -7.81 -9.28
CA PHE A 92 -11.97 -8.44 -10.30
C PHE A 92 -10.59 -7.80 -10.31
N LYS A 93 -9.57 -8.62 -10.60
CA LYS A 93 -8.20 -8.13 -10.69
C LYS A 93 -8.07 -7.09 -11.81
N HIS A 94 -7.52 -5.92 -11.50
CA HIS A 94 -7.33 -4.84 -12.47
C HIS A 94 -6.19 -3.88 -12.08
N ASN A 95 -5.32 -3.56 -13.04
CA ASN A 95 -4.20 -2.66 -12.83
C ASN A 95 -4.43 -1.39 -13.66
N TYR A 96 -4.61 -0.25 -13.00
CA TYR A 96 -4.88 1.03 -13.63
C TYR A 96 -3.61 1.85 -13.73
N LYS A 97 -3.21 2.21 -14.96
CA LYS A 97 -2.19 3.23 -15.18
C LYS A 97 -2.84 4.59 -15.36
N ILE A 98 -2.63 5.49 -14.40
CA ILE A 98 -3.22 6.83 -14.43
C ILE A 98 -2.24 7.78 -15.10
N ASN A 99 -2.64 8.34 -16.23
CA ASN A 99 -1.88 9.39 -16.93
C ASN A 99 -2.41 10.76 -16.48
N PHE A 100 -1.58 11.56 -15.82
CA PHE A 100 -1.83 12.98 -15.50
C PHE A 100 -0.82 13.86 -16.24
#